data_AF-A0A9D6DZ56-F1
#
_entry.id   AF-A0A9D6DZ56-F1
#
_cell.length_a   1.000
_cell.length_b   1.000
_cell.length_c   1.000
_cell.angle_alpha   90.00
_cell.angle_beta   90.00
_cell.angle_gamma   90.00
#
_symmetry.space_group_name_H-M   'P 1'
#
loop_
_entity.id
_entity.type
_entity.pdbx_description
1 polymer ?
#
loop_
_entity_poly.entity_id
_entity_poly.type
_entity_poly.pdbx_seq_one_letter_code
_entity_poly.pdbx_strand_id
1 'polypeptide(L)'
;MAKIPEFKNIQETAKFWDARSSADYWEDMEPCDDAFERPTLKPLSIKIDPNMLRKIKALARRKGLTYNAYIRLLLSQGLENEMRMKF
;
A
#
# COMPACT_ATOMS: atom_id res chain seq x y z
N MET A 1 33.15 3.14 6.72
CA MET A 1 31.93 3.59 6.03
C MET A 1 31.59 2.59 4.95
N ALA A 2 30.36 2.06 4.96
CA ALA A 2 29.90 1.12 3.95
C ALA A 2 29.51 1.91 2.70
N LYS A 3 29.89 1.39 1.51
CA LYS A 3 29.52 1.98 0.23
C LYS A 3 28.49 1.10 -0.47
N ILE A 4 27.52 1.72 -1.12
CA ILE A 4 26.53 1.08 -1.95
C ILE A 4 27.27 0.61 -3.23
N PRO A 5 27.26 -0.71 -3.54
CA PRO A 5 27.92 -1.22 -4.72
C PRO A 5 27.14 -0.86 -6.00
N GLU A 6 27.82 -0.80 -7.14
CA GLU A 6 27.17 -0.66 -8.44
C GLU A 6 26.49 -1.98 -8.83
N PHE A 7 25.16 -1.96 -8.96
CA PHE A 7 24.36 -3.12 -9.34
C PHE A 7 24.19 -3.21 -10.86
N LYS A 8 24.27 -4.42 -11.42
CA LYS A 8 24.08 -4.63 -12.86
C LYS A 8 22.61 -4.79 -13.25
N ASN A 9 21.76 -5.19 -12.32
CA ASN A 9 20.33 -5.41 -12.56
C ASN A 9 19.49 -5.25 -11.27
N ILE A 10 18.17 -5.08 -11.45
CA ILE A 10 17.22 -4.86 -10.36
C ILE A 10 17.14 -6.05 -9.38
N GLN A 11 17.30 -7.29 -9.87
CA GLN A 11 17.25 -8.48 -9.01
C GLN A 11 18.42 -8.54 -8.03
N GLU A 12 19.59 -8.09 -8.45
CA GLU A 12 20.80 -8.00 -7.62
C GLU A 12 20.62 -6.94 -6.54
N THR A 13 20.05 -5.78 -6.89
CA THR A 13 19.69 -4.72 -5.94
C THR A 13 18.69 -5.22 -4.90
N ALA A 14 17.63 -5.92 -5.33
CA ALA A 14 16.63 -6.48 -4.42
C ALA A 14 17.25 -7.47 -3.42
N LYS A 15 18.03 -8.44 -3.91
CA LYS A 15 18.74 -9.41 -3.05
C LYS A 15 19.71 -8.75 -2.07
N PHE A 16 20.33 -7.64 -2.47
CA PHE A 16 21.22 -6.90 -1.59
C PHE A 16 20.45 -6.26 -0.43
N TRP A 17 19.32 -5.62 -0.71
CA TRP A 17 18.48 -4.95 0.30
C TRP A 17 17.65 -5.92 1.14
N ASP A 18 17.31 -7.12 0.64
CA ASP A 18 16.67 -8.17 1.44
C ASP A 18 17.57 -8.64 2.59
N ALA A 19 18.88 -8.56 2.42
CA ALA A 19 19.86 -9.07 3.37
C ALA A 19 20.51 -7.98 4.26
N ARG A 20 20.26 -6.69 4.01
CA ARG A 20 21.00 -5.58 4.63
C ARG A 20 20.06 -4.44 5.04
N SER A 21 20.34 -3.82 6.19
CA SER A 21 19.62 -2.64 6.62
C SER A 21 20.03 -1.42 5.78
N SER A 22 19.04 -0.63 5.34
CA SER A 22 19.29 0.65 4.67
C SER A 22 19.97 1.68 5.56
N ALA A 23 19.81 1.57 6.89
CA ALA A 23 20.44 2.48 7.84
C ALA A 23 21.98 2.43 7.80
N ASP A 24 22.56 1.29 7.44
CA ASP A 24 24.03 1.08 7.41
C ASP A 24 24.71 1.85 6.25
N TYR A 25 23.90 2.36 5.31
CA TYR A 25 24.35 3.05 4.11
C TYR A 25 23.86 4.51 4.04
N TRP A 26 23.29 5.04 5.12
CA TRP A 26 22.66 6.36 5.15
C TRP A 26 23.60 7.51 4.73
N GLU A 27 24.88 7.43 5.08
CA GLU A 27 25.89 8.45 4.71
C GLU A 27 26.29 8.42 3.23
N ASP A 28 26.01 7.32 2.52
CA ASP A 28 26.32 7.12 1.10
C ASP A 28 25.07 7.33 0.21
N MET A 29 23.93 7.70 0.82
CA MET A 29 22.68 8.02 0.12
C MET A 29 22.55 9.52 -0.11
N GLU A 30 21.87 9.89 -1.19
CA GLU A 30 21.52 11.27 -1.50
C GLU A 30 20.02 11.52 -1.28
N PRO A 31 19.60 12.77 -0.96
CA PRO A 31 18.20 13.13 -0.92
C PRO A 31 17.51 12.78 -2.24
N CYS A 32 16.42 12.02 -2.16
CA CYS A 32 15.63 11.69 -3.33
C CYS A 32 14.70 12.86 -3.67
N ASP A 33 14.87 13.44 -4.86
CA ASP A 33 13.99 14.47 -5.39
C ASP A 33 12.71 13.91 -6.04
N ASP A 34 12.55 12.58 -6.07
CA ASP A 34 11.35 11.96 -6.60
C ASP A 34 10.15 12.30 -5.71
N ALA A 35 9.22 13.06 -6.26
CA ALA A 35 7.92 13.24 -5.67
C ALA A 35 7.15 11.93 -5.78
N PHE A 36 6.88 11.27 -4.64
CA PHE A 36 5.93 10.17 -4.62
C PHE A 36 4.54 10.71 -4.99
N GLU A 37 4.16 10.56 -6.26
CA GLU A 37 2.84 10.90 -6.73
C GLU A 37 1.84 9.93 -6.12
N ARG A 38 1.13 10.39 -5.08
CA ARG A 38 0.01 9.62 -4.54
C ARG A 38 -1.01 9.43 -5.67
N PRO A 39 -1.36 8.18 -6.03
CA PRO A 39 -2.35 7.95 -7.07
C PRO A 39 -3.64 8.67 -6.69
N THR A 40 -4.14 9.51 -7.60
CA THR A 40 -5.36 10.28 -7.37
C THR A 40 -6.55 9.33 -7.34
N LEU A 41 -7.22 9.26 -6.20
CA LEU A 41 -8.47 8.51 -6.08
C LEU A 41 -9.62 9.32 -6.68
N LYS A 42 -10.47 8.66 -7.48
CA LYS A 42 -11.71 9.28 -7.97
C LYS A 42 -12.76 9.28 -6.85
N PRO A 43 -13.39 10.43 -6.53
CA PRO A 43 -14.45 10.48 -5.55
C PRO A 43 -15.68 9.71 -6.06
N LEU A 44 -16.30 8.94 -5.18
CA LEU A 44 -17.51 8.18 -5.46
C LEU A 44 -18.57 8.53 -4.42
N SER A 45 -19.72 9.05 -4.87
CA SER A 45 -20.90 9.24 -4.04
C SER A 45 -21.88 8.10 -4.25
N ILE A 46 -22.11 7.30 -3.21
CA ILE A 46 -23.07 6.19 -3.21
C ILE A 46 -24.03 6.31 -2.04
N LYS A 47 -25.30 5.96 -2.27
CA LYS A 47 -26.28 5.82 -1.19
C LYS A 47 -26.06 4.49 -0.49
N ILE A 48 -25.95 4.53 0.83
CA ILE A 48 -25.72 3.36 1.68
C ILE A 48 -26.82 3.35 2.74
N ASP A 49 -27.37 2.17 3.02
CA ASP A 49 -28.29 1.98 4.13
C ASP A 49 -27.64 2.42 5.48
N PRO A 50 -28.32 3.23 6.32
CA PRO A 50 -27.74 3.71 7.56
C PRO A 50 -27.29 2.60 8.53
N ASN A 51 -28.01 1.47 8.57
CA ASN A 51 -27.62 0.35 9.43
C ASN A 51 -26.36 -0.34 8.90
N MET A 52 -26.22 -0.47 7.58
CA MET A 52 -25.01 -0.96 6.95
C MET A 52 -23.81 -0.06 7.26
N LEU A 53 -23.95 1.26 7.13
CA LEU A 53 -22.89 2.22 7.45
C LEU A 53 -22.45 2.11 8.93
N ARG A 54 -23.41 1.93 9.84
CA ARG A 54 -23.13 1.73 11.27
C ARG A 54 -22.30 0.46 11.51
N LYS A 55 -22.65 -0.65 10.86
CA LYS A 55 -21.88 -1.91 10.93
C LYS A 55 -20.46 -1.75 10.40
N ILE A 56 -20.31 -1.09 9.24
CA ILE A 56 -19.00 -0.80 8.63
C ILE A 56 -18.12 0.00 9.58
N LYS A 57 -18.65 1.06 10.20
CA LYS A 57 -17.91 1.88 11.17
C LYS A 57 -17.43 1.07 12.38
N ALA A 58 -18.29 0.21 12.93
CA ALA A 58 -17.94 -0.65 14.06
C ALA A 58 -16.82 -1.65 13.70
N LEU A 59 -16.92 -2.29 12.54
CA LEU A 59 -15.91 -3.23 12.05
C LEU A 59 -14.58 -2.55 11.72
N ALA A 60 -14.62 -1.36 11.10
CA ALA A 60 -13.44 -0.58 10.80
C ALA A 60 -12.67 -0.20 12.08
N ARG A 61 -13.38 0.25 13.12
CA ARG A 61 -12.78 0.57 14.43
C ARG A 61 -12.07 -0.65 15.04
N ARG A 62 -12.68 -1.83 14.98
CA ARG A 62 -12.08 -3.08 15.50
C ARG A 62 -10.79 -3.47 14.75
N LYS A 63 -10.63 -3.03 13.50
CA LYS A 63 -9.45 -3.30 12.66
C LYS A 63 -8.42 -2.16 12.68
N GLY A 64 -8.64 -1.09 13.45
CA GLY A 64 -7.77 0.09 13.44
C GLY A 64 -7.79 0.86 12.11
N LEU A 65 -8.85 0.72 11.31
CA LEU A 65 -8.99 1.36 10.00
C LEU A 65 -10.02 2.49 10.04
N THR A 66 -9.83 3.50 9.19
CA THR A 66 -10.90 4.46 8.90
C THR A 66 -12.04 3.77 8.12
N TYR A 67 -13.28 4.23 8.29
CA TYR A 67 -14.41 3.60 7.58
C TYR A 67 -14.25 3.71 6.05
N ASN A 68 -13.68 4.80 5.53
CA ASN A 68 -13.38 4.95 4.11
C ASN A 68 -12.34 3.93 3.62
N ALA A 69 -11.25 3.74 4.37
CA ALA A 69 -10.25 2.73 4.03
C ALA A 69 -10.83 1.32 4.08
N TYR A 70 -11.68 1.05 5.07
CA TYR A 70 -12.33 -0.26 5.21
C TYR A 70 -13.33 -0.54 4.09
N ILE A 71 -14.11 0.45 3.65
CA ILE A 71 -14.99 0.32 2.48
C ILE A 71 -14.17 -0.04 1.23
N ARG A 72 -13.06 0.66 0.99
CA ARG A 72 -12.18 0.35 -0.16
C ARG A 72 -11.64 -1.07 -0.11
N LEU A 73 -11.18 -1.52 1.07
CA LEU A 73 -10.71 -2.89 1.26
C LEU A 73 -11.79 -3.91 0.92
N LEU A 74 -13.02 -3.72 1.40
CA LEU A 74 -14.14 -4.62 1.11
C LEU A 74 -14.49 -4.65 -0.39
N LEU A 75 -14.46 -3.49 -1.06
CA LEU A 75 -14.69 -3.41 -2.51
C LEU A 75 -13.60 -4.12 -3.30
N SER A 76 -12.32 -3.93 -2.95
CA SER A 76 -11.20 -4.63 -3.57
C SER A 76 -11.33 -6.14 -3.42
N GLN A 77 -11.61 -6.63 -2.21
CA GLN A 77 -11.82 -8.06 -1.94
C GLN A 77 -13.00 -8.62 -2.72
N GLY A 78 -14.11 -7.87 -2.81
CA GLY A 78 -15.27 -8.25 -3.62
C GLY A 78 -14.91 -8.42 -5.09
N LEU A 79 -14.20 -7.44 -5.67
CA LEU A 79 -13.75 -7.49 -7.06
C LEU A 79 -12.78 -8.64 -7.32
N GLU A 80 -11.79 -8.85 -6.45
CA GLU A 80 -10.84 -9.96 -6.58
C GLU A 80 -11.55 -11.32 -6.54
N ASN A 81 -12.54 -11.48 -5.67
CA ASN A 81 -13.32 -12.72 -5.59
C ASN A 81 -14.13 -12.97 -6.87
N GLU A 82 -14.81 -11.94 -7.39
CA GLU A 82 -15.57 -12.03 -8.64
C GLU A 82 -14.67 -12.29 -9.86
N MET A 83 -13.50 -11.65 -9.92
CA MET A 83 -12.53 -11.88 -10.99
C MET A 83 -11.93 -13.28 -10.92
N ARG A 84 -11.66 -13.80 -9.71
CA ARG A 84 -11.15 -15.17 -9.52
C ARG A 84 -12.18 -16.24 -9.90
N MET A 85 -13.47 -15.94 -9.80
CA MET A 85 -14.56 -16.86 -10.18
C MET A 85 -14.86 -16.90 -11.68
N LYS A 86 -14.31 -15.96 -12.48
CA LYS A 86 -14.58 -15.85 -13.93
C LYS A 86 -13.53 -16.50 -14.83
N PHE A 87 -12.70 -17.41 -14.32
CA PHE A 87 -11.71 -18.16 -15.09
C PHE A 87 -11.79 -19.66 -14.79
#